data_AF-A0A444Z655-F1
#
_entry.id   AF-A0A444Z655-F1
#
_cell.length_a   1.000
_cell.length_b   1.000
_cell.length_c   1.000
_cell.angle_alpha   90.00
_cell.angle_beta   90.00
_cell.angle_gamma   90.00
#
_symmetry.space_group_name_H-M   'P 1'
#
loop_
_entity.id
_entity.type
_entity.pdbx_description
1 polymer ?
#
loop_
_entity_poly.entity_id
_entity_poly.type
_entity_poly.pdbx_seq_one_letter_code
_entity_poly.pdbx_strand_id
1 'polypeptide(L)'
;MKDVSLWTISKVVLNHSHSCCPDQAEMLKQHRELSMFVRRTIETHEEAGIRPSKTYQSFVAAAGSHCELGFIEKDVRNYITRKVRNIFEEDDAKKFGKYLVRMKEKNQNFFFELNLEGDHCIKHVFWADARSRATFDYFGDVVSFDTTYNTNRYNLVLGSFVGVNHHGQSTLLGCALMKNEDIQSFKWLFECWLRCMGGKAPKGILTDQCTSIKRAIELCMPTTIHRWCIWHIMKKIPSKLNSYKGHIDIEQEMSRVVWNSYTKDEFDKNWNDFLTKYGLGGNKWLSGN
;
A
#
# COMPACT_ATOMS: atom_id res chain seq x y z
N MET A 1 -0.05 -20.00 36.62
CA MET A 1 0.34 -18.57 36.73
C MET A 1 1.11 -18.23 35.47
N LYS A 2 0.66 -17.24 34.69
CA LYS A 2 1.26 -16.86 33.41
C LYS A 2 2.58 -16.13 33.68
N ASP A 3 3.65 -16.59 33.05
CA ASP A 3 4.93 -15.87 32.96
C ASP A 3 4.68 -14.48 32.41
N VAL A 4 5.05 -13.47 33.19
CA VAL A 4 5.08 -12.09 32.74
C VAL A 4 6.23 -12.01 31.75
N SER A 5 5.93 -11.62 30.51
CA SER A 5 6.89 -11.35 29.44
C SER A 5 7.83 -10.21 29.86
N LEU A 6 8.84 -10.55 30.66
CA LEU A 6 9.86 -9.64 31.16
C LEU A 6 10.98 -9.57 30.12
N TRP A 7 11.27 -8.36 29.67
CA TRP A 7 12.39 -8.09 28.80
C TRP A 7 13.69 -8.21 29.60
N THR A 8 14.61 -9.06 29.15
CA THR A 8 15.93 -9.22 29.77
C THR A 8 16.97 -8.51 28.91
N ILE A 9 17.69 -7.54 29.50
CA ILE A 9 18.83 -6.90 28.84
C ILE A 9 19.99 -7.90 28.82
N SER A 10 20.39 -8.36 27.63
CA SER A 10 21.40 -9.42 27.47
C SER A 10 22.84 -8.92 27.47
N LYS A 11 23.07 -7.62 27.23
CA LYS A 11 24.41 -7.03 27.16
C LYS A 11 24.37 -5.53 27.44
N VAL A 12 25.26 -5.07 28.31
CA VAL A 12 25.54 -3.64 28.54
C VAL A 12 27.04 -3.44 28.37
N VAL A 13 27.42 -2.49 27.51
CA VAL A 13 28.82 -2.10 27.31
C VAL A 13 28.91 -0.62 27.65
N LEU A 14 29.58 -0.31 28.76
CA LEU A 14 29.72 1.06 29.28
C LEU A 14 30.98 1.76 28.78
N ASN A 15 31.90 1.02 28.16
CA ASN A 15 33.13 1.59 27.62
C ASN A 15 32.86 2.13 26.21
N HIS A 16 33.05 3.43 26.04
CA HIS A 16 32.93 4.13 24.77
C HIS A 16 34.32 4.59 24.31
N SER A 17 34.53 4.61 22.98
CA SER A 17 35.77 5.13 22.37
C SER A 17 35.80 6.65 22.25
N HIS A 18 34.85 7.34 22.89
CA HIS A 18 34.65 8.78 22.85
C HIS A 18 33.97 9.23 24.15
N SER A 19 34.15 10.49 24.52
CA SER A 19 33.44 11.10 25.65
C SER A 19 31.94 11.17 25.33
N CYS A 20 31.10 10.67 26.24
CA CYS A 20 29.65 10.84 26.13
C CYS A 20 29.29 12.28 26.52
N CYS A 21 28.65 13.02 25.61
CA CYS A 21 28.14 14.37 25.84
C CYS A 21 26.60 14.34 25.77
N PRO A 22 25.89 14.12 26.89
CA PRO A 22 24.42 14.07 26.92
C PRO A 22 23.77 15.34 26.37
N ASP A 23 24.38 16.50 26.62
CA ASP A 23 23.87 17.81 26.17
C ASP A 23 23.79 17.93 24.64
N GLN A 24 24.62 17.18 23.90
CA GLN A 24 24.56 17.14 22.43
C GLN A 24 23.51 16.15 21.89
N ALA A 25 23.00 15.25 22.74
CA ALA A 25 21.99 14.26 22.34
C ALA A 25 20.64 14.93 22.08
N GLU A 26 20.26 15.98 22.81
CA GLU A 26 19.00 16.71 22.61
C GLU A 26 18.89 17.33 21.20
N MET A 27 20.02 17.67 20.60
CA MET A 27 20.09 18.20 19.23
C MET A 27 19.98 17.14 18.14
N LEU A 28 19.97 15.85 18.48
CA LEU A 28 19.74 14.78 17.50
C LEU A 28 18.30 14.85 16.99
N LYS A 29 18.12 14.59 15.70
CA LYS A 29 16.81 14.66 15.02
C LYS A 29 15.69 13.88 15.74
N GLN A 30 16.04 12.79 16.43
CA GLN A 30 15.10 11.94 17.16
C GLN A 30 14.63 12.52 18.52
N HIS A 31 15.34 13.51 19.06
CA HIS A 31 15.03 14.18 20.33
C HIS A 31 14.49 15.60 20.13
N ARG A 32 14.50 16.13 18.90
CA ARG A 32 13.94 17.44 18.56
C ARG A 32 12.45 17.33 18.30
N GLU A 33 11.65 17.90 19.19
CA GLU A 33 10.19 17.98 19.05
C GLU A 33 9.66 19.40 19.21
N LEU A 34 8.72 19.78 18.35
CA LEU A 34 7.96 21.02 18.51
C LEU A 34 6.81 20.77 19.49
N SER A 35 6.86 21.44 20.64
CA SER A 35 5.76 21.44 21.61
C SER A 35 4.49 22.05 21.00
N MET A 36 3.31 21.75 21.58
CA MET A 36 2.05 22.29 21.09
C MET A 36 2.00 23.83 21.11
N PHE A 37 2.61 24.46 22.11
CA PHE A 37 2.71 25.91 22.19
C PHE A 37 3.52 26.48 21.01
N VAL A 38 4.70 25.90 20.75
CA VAL A 38 5.55 26.30 19.63
C VAL A 38 4.82 26.13 18.30
N ARG A 39 4.09 25.02 18.12
CA ARG A 39 3.28 24.77 16.91
C ARG A 39 2.23 25.87 16.70
N ARG A 40 1.42 26.19 17.72
CA ARG A 40 0.41 27.25 17.62
C ARG A 40 1.01 28.61 17.27
N THR A 41 2.13 28.97 17.89
CA THR A 41 2.81 30.23 17.60
C THR A 41 3.36 30.27 16.17
N ILE A 42 3.92 29.16 15.67
CA ILE A 42 4.32 29.04 14.26
C ILE A 42 3.11 29.27 13.33
N GLU A 43 1.95 28.70 13.67
CA GLU A 43 0.72 28.83 12.89
C GLU A 43 0.20 30.27 12.85
N THR A 44 0.15 30.95 14.00
CA THR A 44 -0.24 32.36 14.07
C THR A 44 0.72 33.26 13.27
N HIS A 45 2.03 32.98 13.33
CA HIS A 45 3.02 33.74 12.57
C HIS A 45 2.90 33.49 11.06
N GLU A 46 2.63 32.26 10.64
CA GLU A 46 2.39 31.92 9.24
C GLU A 46 1.13 32.61 8.70
N GLU A 47 0.03 32.63 9.48
CA GLU A 47 -1.20 33.35 9.14
C GLU A 47 -0.98 34.85 9.00
N ALA A 48 -0.06 35.42 9.80
CA ALA A 48 0.36 36.81 9.68
C ALA A 48 1.40 37.06 8.56
N GLY A 49 1.79 36.03 7.79
CA GLY A 49 2.76 36.13 6.69
C GLY A 49 4.22 36.34 7.13
N ILE A 50 4.54 36.02 8.38
CA ILE A 50 5.89 36.17 8.93
C ILE A 50 6.80 35.06 8.40
N ARG A 51 7.96 35.46 7.86
CA ARG A 51 8.92 34.50 7.29
C ARG A 51 9.36 33.46 8.34
N PRO A 52 9.51 32.17 7.97
CA PRO A 52 9.91 31.11 8.91
C PRO A 52 11.21 31.40 9.68
N SER A 53 12.17 32.09 9.06
CA SER A 53 13.41 32.52 9.71
C SER A 53 13.16 33.55 10.82
N LYS A 54 12.21 34.46 10.63
CA LYS A 54 11.77 35.43 11.65
C LYS A 54 10.98 34.78 12.76
N THR A 55 10.14 33.80 12.43
CA THR A 55 9.45 32.96 13.41
C THR A 55 10.43 32.18 14.30
N TYR A 56 11.49 31.61 13.71
CA TYR A 56 12.54 30.98 14.52
C TYR A 56 13.29 32.00 15.39
N GLN A 57 13.66 33.16 14.83
CA GLN A 57 14.33 34.23 15.58
C GLN A 57 13.50 34.72 16.78
N SER A 58 12.15 34.77 16.68
CA SER A 58 11.32 35.14 17.82
C SER A 58 11.39 34.14 18.97
N PHE A 59 11.52 32.84 18.68
CA PHE A 59 11.73 31.83 19.72
C PHE A 59 13.12 31.95 20.35
N VAL A 60 14.15 32.21 19.55
CA VAL A 60 15.51 32.44 20.05
C VAL A 60 15.56 33.66 20.96
N ALA A 61 14.89 34.75 20.57
CA ALA A 61 14.81 35.96 21.38
C ALA A 61 14.06 35.72 22.71
N ALA A 62 12.99 34.91 22.71
CA ALA A 62 12.25 34.57 23.92
C ALA A 62 13.01 33.61 24.86
N ALA A 63 13.78 32.69 24.29
CA ALA A 63 14.60 31.72 25.03
C ALA A 63 16.00 32.24 25.39
N GLY A 64 16.37 33.45 24.99
CA GLY A 64 17.68 34.05 25.29
C GLY A 64 18.87 33.46 24.52
N SER A 65 18.79 32.22 24.03
CA SER A 65 19.83 31.62 23.18
C SER A 65 19.31 30.49 22.28
N HIS A 66 20.10 30.12 21.27
CA HIS A 66 19.80 28.96 20.43
C HIS A 66 19.90 27.63 21.19
N CYS A 67 20.77 27.55 22.20
CA CYS A 67 21.05 26.33 22.95
C CYS A 67 19.90 25.94 23.88
N GLU A 68 19.04 26.88 24.24
CA GLU A 68 17.86 26.66 25.09
C GLU A 68 16.64 26.20 24.29
N LEU A 69 16.72 26.14 22.95
CA LEU A 69 15.67 25.63 22.09
C LEU A 69 15.91 24.16 21.74
N GLY A 70 14.95 23.29 22.04
CA GLY A 70 14.96 21.89 21.60
C GLY A 70 14.72 21.66 20.10
N PHE A 71 14.79 22.69 19.25
CA PHE A 71 14.54 22.59 17.80
C PHE A 71 15.30 23.67 17.01
N ILE A 72 15.47 23.44 15.71
CA ILE A 72 16.18 24.36 14.81
C ILE A 72 15.24 25.02 13.79
N GLU A 73 15.70 26.07 13.10
CA GLU A 73 14.91 26.76 12.07
C GLU A 73 14.37 25.80 10.99
N LYS A 74 15.16 24.78 10.65
CA LYS A 74 14.76 23.75 9.69
C LYS A 74 13.49 23.02 10.15
N ASP A 75 13.31 22.82 11.45
CA ASP A 75 12.12 22.15 12.00
C ASP A 75 10.88 23.03 11.86
N VAL A 76 11.01 24.35 12.02
CA VAL A 76 9.94 25.34 11.73
C VAL A 76 9.55 25.30 10.25
N ARG A 77 10.54 25.35 9.34
CA ARG A 77 10.28 25.26 7.88
C ARG A 77 9.63 23.94 7.50
N ASN A 78 10.10 22.83 8.07
CA ASN A 78 9.52 21.50 7.84
C ASN A 78 8.07 21.43 8.36
N TYR A 79 7.78 22.03 9.51
CA TYR A 79 6.43 22.11 10.07
C TYR A 79 5.47 22.87 9.17
N ILE A 80 5.86 24.08 8.75
CA ILE A 80 5.06 24.92 7.83
C ILE A 80 4.85 24.19 6.50
N THR A 81 5.91 23.60 5.93
CA THR A 81 5.82 22.83 4.69
C THR A 81 4.85 21.65 4.83
N ARG A 82 4.87 20.93 5.97
CA ARG A 82 3.91 19.86 6.27
C ARG A 82 2.48 20.39 6.41
N LYS A 83 2.27 21.51 7.12
CA LYS A 83 0.94 22.12 7.29
C LYS A 83 0.35 22.56 5.95
N VAL A 84 1.14 23.29 5.15
CA VAL A 84 0.76 23.76 3.82
C VAL A 84 0.43 22.56 2.91
N ARG A 85 1.26 21.50 2.94
CA ARG A 85 0.94 20.24 2.25
C ARG A 85 -0.43 19.72 2.67
N ASN A 86 -0.69 19.51 3.95
CA ASN A 86 -1.98 18.99 4.44
C ASN A 86 -3.18 19.84 3.95
N ILE A 87 -3.08 21.17 3.95
CA ILE A 87 -4.15 22.05 3.43
C ILE A 87 -4.39 21.83 1.93
N PHE A 88 -3.32 21.73 1.13
CA PHE A 88 -3.45 21.39 -0.29
C PHE A 88 -4.00 19.98 -0.49
N GLU A 89 -3.68 19.03 0.39
CA GLU A 89 -4.22 17.67 0.33
C GLU A 89 -5.74 17.63 0.55
N GLU A 90 -6.26 18.42 1.50
CA GLU A 90 -7.71 18.56 1.73
C GLU A 90 -8.43 19.21 0.52
N ASP A 91 -7.84 20.26 -0.07
CA ASP A 91 -8.43 20.92 -1.24
C ASP A 91 -8.39 20.02 -2.49
N ASP A 92 -7.32 19.25 -2.65
CA ASP A 92 -7.20 18.25 -3.72
C ASP A 92 -8.24 17.13 -3.57
N ALA A 93 -8.48 16.63 -2.35
CA ALA A 93 -9.53 15.66 -2.07
C ALA A 93 -10.92 16.20 -2.45
N LYS A 94 -11.23 17.45 -2.10
CA LYS A 94 -12.48 18.13 -2.47
C LYS A 94 -12.61 18.29 -3.99
N LYS A 95 -11.55 18.70 -4.67
CA LYS A 95 -11.51 18.81 -6.14
C LYS A 95 -11.73 17.47 -6.83
N PHE A 96 -11.09 16.41 -6.32
CA PHE A 96 -11.26 15.06 -6.83
C PHE A 96 -12.70 14.55 -6.64
N GLY A 97 -13.30 14.75 -5.47
CA GLY A 97 -14.71 14.44 -5.23
C GLY A 97 -15.64 15.17 -6.20
N LYS A 98 -15.45 16.48 -6.40
CA LYS A 98 -16.21 17.27 -7.40
C LYS A 98 -16.04 16.73 -8.82
N TYR A 99 -14.84 16.27 -9.18
CA TYR A 99 -14.60 15.64 -10.48
C TYR A 99 -15.42 14.35 -10.65
N LEU A 100 -15.45 13.48 -9.64
CA LEU A 100 -16.25 12.24 -9.69
C LEU A 100 -17.75 12.51 -9.82
N VAL A 101 -18.26 13.50 -9.08
CA VAL A 101 -19.66 13.97 -9.22
C VAL A 101 -19.93 14.43 -10.65
N ARG A 102 -19.06 15.27 -11.21
CA ARG A 102 -19.19 15.73 -12.60
C ARG A 102 -19.16 14.58 -13.62
N MET A 103 -18.34 13.55 -13.38
CA MET A 103 -18.29 12.37 -14.25
C MET A 103 -19.61 11.58 -14.18
N LYS A 104 -20.21 11.46 -12.99
CA LYS A 104 -21.54 10.86 -12.80
C LYS A 104 -22.66 11.65 -13.47
N GLU A 105 -22.64 12.98 -13.37
CA GLU A 105 -23.62 13.84 -14.02
C GLU A 105 -23.58 13.71 -15.55
N LYS A 106 -22.37 13.64 -16.14
CA LYS A 106 -22.18 13.44 -17.57
C LYS A 106 -22.60 12.06 -18.06
N ASN A 107 -22.46 11.04 -17.21
CA ASN A 107 -22.78 9.67 -17.56
C ASN A 107 -23.37 8.94 -16.34
N GLN A 108 -24.69 8.72 -16.37
CA GLN A 108 -25.40 8.03 -15.28
C GLN A 108 -24.91 6.60 -15.05
N ASN A 109 -24.23 5.98 -16.02
CA ASN A 109 -23.61 4.66 -15.86
C ASN A 109 -22.20 4.71 -15.25
N PHE A 110 -21.59 5.89 -15.07
CA PHE A 110 -20.40 6.01 -14.22
C PHE A 110 -20.79 5.68 -12.77
N PHE A 111 -19.91 5.01 -12.04
CA PHE A 111 -20.12 4.67 -10.64
C PHE A 111 -18.92 5.09 -9.83
N PHE A 112 -19.17 5.68 -8.67
CA PHE A 112 -18.13 5.92 -7.68
C PHE A 112 -18.72 5.88 -6.27
N GLU A 113 -17.86 5.57 -5.31
CA GLU A 113 -18.12 5.64 -3.88
C GLU A 113 -16.92 6.33 -3.24
N LEU A 114 -17.18 7.38 -2.45
CA LEU A 114 -16.14 8.18 -1.80
C LEU A 114 -16.37 8.19 -0.30
N ASN A 115 -15.37 7.71 0.45
CA ASN A 115 -15.34 7.72 1.89
C ASN A 115 -14.21 8.64 2.37
N LEU A 116 -14.57 9.66 3.16
CA LEU A 116 -13.64 10.65 3.70
C LEU A 116 -13.35 10.37 5.17
N GLU A 117 -12.16 10.75 5.63
CA GLU A 117 -11.81 10.76 7.05
C GLU A 117 -12.14 12.12 7.69
N GLY A 118 -12.06 12.24 9.02
CA GLY A 118 -12.52 13.40 9.78
C GLY A 118 -11.83 14.74 9.45
N ASP A 119 -10.69 14.68 8.76
CA ASP A 119 -9.93 15.80 8.21
C ASP A 119 -10.25 16.09 6.73
N HIS A 120 -11.34 15.55 6.18
CA HIS A 120 -11.70 15.63 4.76
C HIS A 120 -10.68 14.99 3.79
N CYS A 121 -9.68 14.27 4.30
CA CYS A 121 -8.79 13.47 3.46
C CYS A 121 -9.54 12.25 2.88
N ILE A 122 -9.15 11.82 1.70
CA ILE A 122 -9.68 10.58 1.10
C ILE A 122 -9.24 9.41 1.96
N LYS A 123 -10.19 8.69 2.56
CA LYS A 123 -9.93 7.43 3.24
C LYS A 123 -9.92 6.29 2.22
N HIS A 124 -11.04 6.15 1.52
CA HIS A 124 -11.19 5.20 0.42
C HIS A 124 -12.03 5.84 -0.69
N VAL A 125 -11.70 5.52 -1.93
CA VAL A 125 -12.52 5.87 -3.07
C VAL A 125 -12.45 4.74 -4.08
N PHE A 126 -13.60 4.39 -4.65
CA PHE A 126 -13.70 3.42 -5.73
C PHE A 126 -14.46 4.06 -6.88
N TRP A 127 -14.05 3.78 -8.11
CA TRP A 127 -14.79 4.20 -9.29
C TRP A 127 -14.64 3.22 -10.46
N ALA A 128 -15.66 3.19 -11.30
CA ALA A 128 -15.66 2.48 -12.57
C ALA A 128 -16.49 3.27 -13.58
N ASP A 129 -15.98 3.40 -14.80
CA ASP A 129 -16.73 4.03 -15.87
C ASP A 129 -17.78 3.08 -16.48
N ALA A 130 -18.64 3.64 -17.32
CA ALA A 130 -19.71 2.88 -17.97
C ALA A 130 -19.17 1.75 -18.86
N ARG A 131 -18.00 1.94 -19.48
CA ARG A 131 -17.38 0.93 -20.35
C ARG A 131 -16.83 -0.21 -19.52
N SER A 132 -16.16 0.07 -18.41
CA SER A 132 -15.67 -0.92 -17.46
C SER A 132 -16.79 -1.80 -16.91
N ARG A 133 -17.92 -1.19 -16.53
CA ARG A 133 -19.12 -1.92 -16.07
C ARG A 133 -19.72 -2.80 -17.17
N ALA A 134 -19.91 -2.25 -18.38
CA ALA A 134 -20.41 -3.03 -19.51
C ALA A 134 -19.45 -4.15 -19.90
N THR A 135 -18.14 -3.91 -19.81
CA THR A 135 -17.10 -4.92 -20.08
C THR A 135 -17.20 -6.08 -19.08
N PHE A 136 -17.43 -5.78 -17.80
CA PHE A 136 -17.61 -6.82 -16.78
C PHE A 136 -18.79 -7.75 -17.09
N ASP A 137 -19.89 -7.25 -17.67
CA ASP A 137 -21.02 -8.11 -18.04
C ASP A 137 -20.66 -9.19 -19.08
N TYR A 138 -19.67 -8.95 -19.94
CA TYR A 138 -19.22 -9.91 -20.95
C TYR A 138 -17.98 -10.71 -20.50
N PHE A 139 -17.08 -10.09 -19.73
CA PHE A 139 -15.72 -10.58 -19.48
C PHE A 139 -15.36 -10.64 -17.98
N GLY A 140 -16.37 -10.57 -17.10
CA GLY A 140 -16.21 -10.54 -15.64
C GLY A 140 -16.09 -11.89 -14.96
N ASP A 141 -16.02 -13.00 -15.70
CA ASP A 141 -15.94 -14.35 -15.14
C ASP A 141 -14.68 -14.54 -14.27
N VAL A 142 -13.54 -14.01 -14.71
CA VAL A 142 -12.29 -14.02 -13.96
C VAL A 142 -11.73 -12.60 -13.92
N VAL A 143 -11.46 -12.12 -12.70
CA VAL A 143 -10.93 -10.77 -12.47
C VAL A 143 -9.62 -10.86 -11.70
N SER A 144 -8.62 -10.10 -12.13
CA SER A 144 -7.41 -9.85 -11.34
C SER A 144 -7.58 -8.58 -10.53
N PHE A 145 -7.19 -8.61 -9.25
CA PHE A 145 -7.12 -7.45 -8.40
C PHE A 145 -5.74 -7.36 -7.76
N ASP A 146 -5.05 -6.25 -8.01
CA ASP A 146 -3.74 -5.96 -7.43
C ASP A 146 -3.67 -4.51 -6.95
N THR A 147 -2.91 -4.32 -5.87
CA THR A 147 -2.54 -3.00 -5.35
C THR A 147 -1.12 -2.62 -5.78
N THR A 148 -0.90 -1.34 -6.04
CA THR A 148 0.44 -0.83 -6.36
C THR A 148 1.26 -0.71 -5.10
N TYR A 149 2.51 -1.21 -5.13
CA TYR A 149 3.48 -1.08 -4.03
C TYR A 149 3.79 0.38 -3.66
N ASN A 150 3.70 1.30 -4.63
CA ASN A 150 4.01 2.71 -4.39
C ASN A 150 2.76 3.46 -3.94
N THR A 151 2.88 4.12 -2.79
CA THR A 151 1.91 5.11 -2.38
C THR A 151 2.19 6.44 -3.08
N ASN A 152 1.14 7.16 -3.45
CA ASN A 152 1.28 8.50 -4.03
C ASN A 152 1.69 9.53 -2.95
N ARG A 153 1.80 10.81 -3.33
CA ARG A 153 2.15 11.91 -2.38
C ARG A 153 1.24 12.00 -1.14
N TYR A 154 0.04 11.41 -1.21
CA TYR A 154 -0.98 11.36 -0.16
C TYR A 154 -0.96 10.06 0.64
N ASN A 155 0.06 9.22 0.44
CA ASN A 155 0.14 7.88 1.00
C ASN A 155 -1.03 6.95 0.63
N LEU A 156 -1.72 7.20 -0.50
CA LEU A 156 -2.79 6.33 -0.97
C LEU A 156 -2.23 5.22 -1.87
N VAL A 157 -2.76 4.03 -1.67
CA VAL A 157 -2.53 2.83 -2.48
C VAL A 157 -3.55 2.77 -3.61
N LEU A 158 -3.09 2.54 -4.85
CA LEU A 158 -3.96 2.30 -5.99
C LEU A 158 -4.27 0.81 -6.12
N GLY A 159 -5.54 0.44 -5.99
CA GLY A 159 -6.06 -0.88 -6.36
C GLY A 159 -6.67 -0.84 -7.75
N SER A 160 -6.48 -1.88 -8.55
CA SER A 160 -7.06 -1.98 -9.89
C SER A 160 -7.71 -3.34 -10.12
N PHE A 161 -8.91 -3.33 -10.70
CA PHE A 161 -9.61 -4.54 -11.16
C PHE A 161 -9.42 -4.66 -12.66
N VAL A 162 -8.87 -5.80 -13.09
CA VAL A 162 -8.52 -6.05 -14.50
C VAL A 162 -9.12 -7.38 -14.93
N GLY A 163 -9.88 -7.37 -16.01
CA GLY A 163 -10.36 -8.56 -16.70
C GLY A 163 -9.58 -8.82 -17.99
N VAL A 164 -10.02 -9.81 -18.76
CA VAL A 164 -9.43 -10.15 -20.06
C VAL A 164 -10.54 -10.23 -21.10
N ASN A 165 -10.40 -9.51 -22.21
CA ASN A 165 -11.39 -9.53 -23.29
C ASN A 165 -11.20 -10.75 -24.21
N HIS A 166 -12.08 -10.90 -25.21
CA HIS A 166 -12.04 -11.99 -26.20
C HIS A 166 -10.79 -12.03 -27.09
N HIS A 167 -9.95 -10.99 -27.08
CA HIS A 167 -8.64 -10.97 -27.76
C HIS A 167 -7.48 -11.33 -26.82
N GLY A 168 -7.75 -11.72 -25.58
CA GLY A 168 -6.72 -11.99 -24.58
C GLY A 168 -6.07 -10.71 -24.03
N GLN A 169 -6.67 -9.54 -24.24
CA GLN A 169 -6.11 -8.26 -23.79
C GLN A 169 -6.64 -7.86 -22.43
N SER A 170 -5.75 -7.34 -21.58
CA SER A 170 -6.10 -6.76 -20.28
C SER A 170 -7.09 -5.60 -20.46
N THR A 171 -8.19 -5.63 -19.72
CA THR A 171 -9.20 -4.57 -19.74
C THR A 171 -9.47 -4.08 -18.32
N LEU A 172 -9.37 -2.77 -18.11
CA LEU A 172 -9.64 -2.15 -16.81
C LEU A 172 -11.15 -2.16 -16.51
N LEU A 173 -11.51 -2.68 -15.34
CA LEU A 173 -12.89 -2.82 -14.88
C LEU A 173 -13.24 -1.90 -13.70
N GLY A 174 -12.24 -1.30 -13.06
CA GLY A 174 -12.43 -0.33 -11.99
C GLY A 174 -11.13 -0.05 -11.25
N CYS A 175 -11.10 1.04 -10.52
CA CYS A 175 -9.96 1.46 -9.71
C CYS A 175 -10.40 1.88 -8.32
N ALA A 176 -9.48 1.80 -7.38
CA ALA A 176 -9.65 2.31 -6.04
C ALA A 176 -8.41 3.03 -5.54
N LEU A 177 -8.59 4.06 -4.71
CA LEU A 177 -7.53 4.59 -3.87
C LEU A 177 -7.90 4.32 -2.42
N MET A 178 -6.96 3.80 -1.64
CA MET A 178 -7.16 3.44 -0.24
C MET A 178 -5.99 3.93 0.60
N LYS A 179 -6.27 4.42 1.81
CA LYS A 179 -5.24 4.85 2.75
C LYS A 179 -4.50 3.68 3.40
N ASN A 180 -5.20 2.57 3.66
CA ASN A 180 -4.67 1.40 4.34
C ASN A 180 -4.98 0.10 3.57
N GLU A 181 -4.08 -0.89 3.70
CA GLU A 181 -4.26 -2.26 3.16
C GLU A 181 -4.74 -3.23 4.26
N ASP A 182 -5.75 -2.84 5.01
CA ASP A 182 -6.36 -3.68 6.05
C ASP A 182 -7.64 -4.40 5.57
N ILE A 183 -8.08 -5.40 6.33
CA ILE A 183 -9.26 -6.22 6.00
C ILE A 183 -10.51 -5.35 5.83
N GLN A 184 -10.70 -4.31 6.64
CA GLN A 184 -11.91 -3.48 6.59
C GLN A 184 -11.92 -2.59 5.35
N SER A 185 -10.76 -2.09 4.94
CA SER A 185 -10.56 -1.29 3.73
C SER A 185 -10.88 -2.12 2.49
N PHE A 186 -10.34 -3.34 2.40
CA PHE A 186 -10.66 -4.25 1.29
C PHE A 186 -12.10 -4.76 1.33
N LYS A 187 -12.67 -4.99 2.52
CA LYS A 187 -14.09 -5.35 2.65
C LYS A 187 -14.99 -4.26 2.08
N TRP A 188 -14.77 -3.01 2.50
CA TRP A 188 -15.49 -1.85 1.96
C TRP A 188 -15.34 -1.78 0.43
N LEU A 189 -14.12 -1.98 -0.08
CA LEU A 189 -13.86 -1.96 -1.52
C LEU A 189 -14.64 -3.06 -2.27
N PHE A 190 -14.60 -4.30 -1.80
CA PHE A 190 -15.29 -5.41 -2.47
C PHE A 190 -16.81 -5.28 -2.39
N GLU A 191 -17.36 -4.72 -1.30
CA GLU A 191 -18.77 -4.38 -1.22
C GLU A 191 -19.16 -3.28 -2.23
N CYS A 192 -18.34 -2.22 -2.37
CA CYS A 192 -18.51 -1.19 -3.40
C CYS A 192 -18.44 -1.77 -4.82
N TRP A 193 -17.47 -2.64 -5.06
CA TRP A 193 -17.31 -3.35 -6.34
C TRP A 193 -18.55 -4.16 -6.69
N LEU A 194 -19.09 -4.95 -5.75
CA LEU A 194 -20.30 -5.74 -5.98
C LEU A 194 -21.50 -4.85 -6.28
N ARG A 195 -21.72 -3.76 -5.52
CA ARG A 195 -22.79 -2.79 -5.83
C ARG A 195 -22.61 -2.19 -7.22
N CYS A 196 -21.37 -1.86 -7.59
CA CYS A 196 -21.05 -1.37 -8.91
C CYS A 196 -21.42 -2.39 -9.99
N MET A 197 -21.06 -3.65 -9.82
CA MET A 197 -21.33 -4.72 -10.79
C MET A 197 -22.73 -5.34 -10.68
N GLY A 198 -23.69 -4.63 -10.08
CA GLY A 198 -25.09 -5.06 -9.99
C GLY A 198 -25.30 -6.30 -9.11
N GLY A 199 -24.45 -6.48 -8.09
CA GLY A 199 -24.46 -7.62 -7.17
C GLY A 199 -23.81 -8.88 -7.72
N LYS A 200 -23.28 -8.85 -8.96
CA LYS A 200 -22.63 -10.01 -9.58
C LYS A 200 -21.18 -10.14 -9.12
N ALA A 201 -20.87 -11.24 -8.43
CA ALA A 201 -19.49 -11.61 -8.10
C ALA A 201 -18.82 -12.33 -9.29
N PRO A 202 -17.51 -12.16 -9.51
CA PRO A 202 -16.78 -12.96 -10.48
C PRO A 202 -16.75 -14.44 -10.06
N LYS A 203 -16.63 -15.36 -11.02
CA LYS A 203 -16.48 -16.80 -10.72
C LYS A 203 -15.11 -17.07 -10.09
N GLY A 204 -14.08 -16.38 -10.57
CA GLY A 204 -12.72 -16.46 -10.04
C GLY A 204 -12.09 -15.09 -9.84
N ILE A 205 -11.26 -14.96 -8.79
CA ILE A 205 -10.47 -13.76 -8.55
C ILE A 205 -9.00 -14.11 -8.33
N LEU A 206 -8.11 -13.41 -9.04
CA LEU A 206 -6.67 -13.54 -8.94
C LEU A 206 -6.12 -12.35 -8.15
N THR A 207 -5.33 -12.61 -7.10
CA THR A 207 -4.69 -11.53 -6.33
C THR A 207 -3.29 -11.93 -5.94
N ASP A 208 -2.52 -10.99 -5.38
CA ASP A 208 -1.30 -11.31 -4.66
C ASP A 208 -1.54 -12.17 -3.39
N GLN A 209 -0.46 -12.43 -2.63
CA GLN A 209 -0.51 -13.21 -1.39
C GLN A 209 -0.78 -12.32 -0.16
N CYS A 210 -1.75 -11.40 -0.25
CA CYS A 210 -2.19 -10.59 0.88
C CYS A 210 -3.27 -11.29 1.70
N THR A 211 -3.01 -11.49 2.99
CA THR A 211 -3.96 -12.10 3.95
C THR A 211 -5.20 -11.23 4.14
N SER A 212 -5.05 -9.90 4.11
CA SER A 212 -6.16 -8.96 4.23
C SER A 212 -7.13 -9.08 3.05
N ILE A 213 -6.60 -9.15 1.83
CA ILE A 213 -7.39 -9.32 0.60
C ILE A 213 -8.13 -10.65 0.62
N LYS A 214 -7.41 -11.76 0.90
CA LYS A 214 -8.01 -13.10 1.00
C LYS A 214 -9.20 -13.09 1.97
N ARG A 215 -9.00 -12.54 3.18
CA ARG A 215 -10.05 -12.51 4.19
C ARG A 215 -11.24 -11.66 3.77
N ALA A 216 -11.01 -10.52 3.12
CA ALA A 216 -12.07 -9.67 2.63
C ALA A 216 -12.89 -10.35 1.50
N ILE A 217 -12.24 -11.09 0.60
CA ILE A 217 -12.92 -11.89 -0.43
C ILE A 217 -13.82 -12.96 0.21
N GLU A 218 -13.31 -13.71 1.19
CA GLU A 218 -14.11 -14.72 1.92
C GLU A 218 -15.37 -14.12 2.57
N LEU A 219 -15.29 -12.87 3.03
CA LEU A 219 -16.42 -12.18 3.66
C LEU A 219 -17.43 -11.62 2.65
N CYS A 220 -16.96 -11.10 1.51
CA CYS A 220 -17.83 -10.39 0.56
C CYS A 220 -18.34 -11.27 -0.57
N MET A 221 -17.54 -12.27 -0.98
CA MET A 221 -17.75 -13.10 -2.16
C MET A 221 -17.42 -14.57 -1.86
N PRO A 222 -18.14 -15.22 -0.91
CA PRO A 222 -17.78 -16.54 -0.40
C PRO A 222 -17.83 -17.66 -1.46
N THR A 223 -18.55 -17.45 -2.55
CA THR A 223 -18.65 -18.40 -3.67
C THR A 223 -17.59 -18.18 -4.76
N THR A 224 -16.85 -17.07 -4.72
CA THR A 224 -15.81 -16.77 -5.70
C THR A 224 -14.56 -17.59 -5.42
N ILE A 225 -14.02 -18.23 -6.46
CA ILE A 225 -12.79 -19.02 -6.35
C ILE A 225 -11.60 -18.06 -6.30
N HIS A 226 -10.96 -17.96 -5.13
CA HIS A 226 -9.73 -17.19 -4.98
C HIS A 226 -8.50 -18.01 -5.41
N ARG A 227 -7.66 -17.42 -6.26
CA ARG A 227 -6.35 -17.97 -6.64
C ARG A 227 -5.28 -16.90 -6.55
N TRP A 228 -4.04 -17.33 -6.36
CA TRP A 228 -2.89 -16.42 -6.40
C TRP A 228 -2.51 -16.11 -7.85
N CYS A 229 -2.18 -14.85 -8.10
CA CYS A 229 -1.72 -14.37 -9.38
C CYS A 229 -0.38 -15.01 -9.75
N ILE A 230 -0.35 -15.68 -10.90
CA ILE A 230 0.84 -16.36 -11.43
C ILE A 230 2.04 -15.43 -11.53
N TRP A 231 1.86 -14.19 -11.96
CA TRP A 231 2.94 -13.22 -12.08
C TRP A 231 3.61 -12.95 -10.73
N HIS A 232 2.82 -12.81 -9.66
CA HIS A 232 3.32 -12.63 -8.30
C HIS A 232 4.07 -13.86 -7.78
N ILE A 233 3.63 -15.06 -8.15
CA ILE A 233 4.35 -16.31 -7.84
C ILE A 233 5.69 -16.32 -8.58
N MET A 234 5.68 -16.08 -9.89
CA MET A 234 6.87 -16.12 -10.74
C MET A 234 7.93 -15.09 -10.31
N LYS A 235 7.50 -13.90 -9.89
CA LYS A 235 8.41 -12.85 -9.39
C LYS A 235 9.21 -13.26 -8.15
N LYS A 236 8.71 -14.20 -7.34
CA LYS A 236 9.43 -14.68 -6.15
C LYS A 236 10.53 -15.70 -6.49
N ILE A 237 10.45 -16.37 -7.65
CA ILE A 237 11.33 -17.49 -8.00
C ILE A 237 12.82 -17.13 -7.90
N PRO A 238 13.30 -16.02 -8.48
CA PRO A 238 14.74 -15.75 -8.48
C PRO A 238 15.29 -15.62 -7.05
N SER A 239 14.53 -14.96 -6.16
CA SER A 239 14.92 -14.83 -4.76
C SER A 239 14.90 -16.15 -3.97
N LYS A 240 14.12 -17.14 -4.42
CA LYS A 240 13.94 -18.42 -3.74
C LYS A 240 14.90 -19.50 -4.22
N LEU A 241 15.36 -19.40 -5.46
CA LEU A 241 16.19 -20.42 -6.10
C LEU A 241 17.61 -19.95 -6.44
N ASN A 242 17.96 -18.68 -6.17
CA ASN A 242 19.31 -18.13 -6.44
C ASN A 242 20.47 -18.89 -5.77
N SER A 243 20.21 -19.60 -4.68
CA SER A 243 21.22 -20.40 -3.97
C SER A 243 21.56 -21.72 -4.67
N TYR A 244 20.76 -22.14 -5.65
CA TYR A 244 20.98 -23.38 -6.38
C TYR A 244 21.98 -23.18 -7.53
N LYS A 245 22.87 -24.16 -7.71
CA LYS A 245 23.76 -24.22 -8.86
C LYS A 245 22.92 -24.36 -10.14
N GLY A 246 23.15 -23.49 -11.11
CA GLY A 246 22.34 -23.46 -12.36
C GLY A 246 20.96 -22.82 -12.18
N HIS A 247 20.77 -21.91 -11.22
CA HIS A 247 19.49 -21.24 -10.98
C HIS A 247 18.86 -20.61 -12.23
N ILE A 248 19.67 -20.11 -13.17
CA ILE A 248 19.18 -19.56 -14.44
C ILE A 248 18.44 -20.64 -15.26
N ASP A 249 19.04 -21.83 -15.39
CA ASP A 249 18.42 -22.95 -16.12
C ASP A 249 17.17 -23.48 -15.38
N ILE A 250 17.22 -23.50 -14.05
CA ILE A 250 16.09 -23.87 -13.18
C ILE A 250 14.92 -22.89 -13.41
N GLU A 251 15.19 -21.58 -13.39
CA GLU A 251 14.18 -20.53 -13.61
C GLU A 251 13.55 -20.61 -15.00
N GLN A 252 14.36 -20.87 -16.04
CA GLN A 252 13.89 -21.03 -17.41
C GLN A 252 13.01 -22.28 -17.56
N GLU A 253 13.45 -23.44 -17.07
CA GLU A 253 12.66 -24.67 -17.14
C GLU A 253 11.38 -24.55 -16.32
N MET A 254 11.45 -23.98 -15.10
CA MET A 254 10.27 -23.74 -14.28
C MET A 254 9.25 -22.86 -15.02
N SER A 255 9.72 -21.78 -15.67
CA SER A 255 8.86 -20.94 -16.50
C SER A 255 8.23 -21.72 -17.64
N ARG A 256 8.99 -22.60 -18.31
CA ARG A 256 8.48 -23.46 -19.38
C ARG A 256 7.38 -24.40 -18.88
N VAL A 257 7.59 -25.05 -17.74
CA VAL A 257 6.60 -25.94 -17.12
C VAL A 257 5.32 -25.19 -16.77
N VAL A 258 5.44 -24.01 -16.16
CA VAL A 258 4.30 -23.20 -15.73
C VAL A 258 3.49 -22.65 -16.90
N TRP A 259 4.15 -22.16 -17.97
CA TRP A 259 3.47 -21.47 -19.07
C TRP A 259 3.05 -22.40 -20.23
N ASN A 260 3.67 -23.57 -20.38
CA ASN A 260 3.41 -24.49 -21.50
C ASN A 260 2.70 -25.79 -21.08
N SER A 261 2.09 -25.83 -19.91
CA SER A 261 1.21 -26.93 -19.50
C SER A 261 -0.24 -26.50 -19.66
N TYR A 262 -1.01 -27.19 -20.53
CA TYR A 262 -2.38 -26.79 -20.87
C TYR A 262 -3.43 -27.56 -20.09
N THR A 263 -3.05 -28.69 -19.50
CA THR A 263 -3.90 -29.48 -18.61
C THR A 263 -3.27 -29.64 -17.24
N LYS A 264 -4.11 -29.96 -16.25
CA LYS A 264 -3.63 -30.26 -14.90
C LYS A 264 -2.66 -31.46 -14.92
N ASP A 265 -3.00 -32.52 -15.65
CA ASP A 265 -2.19 -33.73 -15.67
C ASP A 265 -0.83 -33.51 -16.34
N GLU A 266 -0.79 -32.71 -17.42
CA GLU A 266 0.46 -32.26 -18.04
C GLU A 266 1.29 -31.43 -17.06
N PHE A 267 0.66 -30.49 -16.35
CA PHE A 267 1.36 -29.68 -15.36
C PHE A 267 1.93 -30.55 -14.25
N ASP A 268 1.13 -31.43 -13.64
CA ASP A 268 1.55 -32.29 -12.54
C ASP A 268 2.71 -33.20 -12.98
N LYS A 269 2.66 -33.76 -14.21
CA LYS A 269 3.75 -34.55 -14.77
C LYS A 269 5.01 -33.71 -14.99
N ASN A 270 4.90 -32.62 -15.74
CA ASN A 270 6.03 -31.74 -16.08
C ASN A 270 6.68 -31.13 -14.84
N TRP A 271 5.87 -30.79 -13.83
CA TRP A 271 6.31 -30.28 -12.54
C TRP A 271 7.11 -31.33 -11.76
N ASN A 272 6.62 -32.56 -11.68
CA ASN A 272 7.34 -33.65 -11.03
C ASN A 272 8.66 -33.98 -11.76
N ASP A 273 8.65 -34.02 -13.09
CA ASP A 273 9.85 -34.23 -13.90
C ASP A 273 10.89 -33.12 -13.66
N PHE A 274 10.44 -31.85 -13.60
CA PHE A 274 11.27 -30.71 -13.23
C PHE A 274 11.87 -30.84 -11.82
N LEU A 275 11.06 -31.18 -10.83
CA LEU A 275 11.52 -31.35 -9.45
C LEU A 275 12.58 -32.46 -9.35
N THR A 276 12.39 -33.59 -10.04
CA THR A 276 13.36 -34.69 -10.07
C THR A 276 14.63 -34.29 -10.81
N LYS A 277 14.53 -33.66 -11.98
CA LYS A 277 15.67 -33.23 -12.81
C LYS A 277 16.66 -32.34 -12.05
N TYR A 278 16.16 -31.42 -11.22
CA TYR A 278 16.98 -30.48 -10.46
C TYR A 278 17.15 -30.82 -8.98
N GLY A 279 16.69 -31.99 -8.53
CA GLY A 279 16.80 -32.42 -7.13
C GLY A 279 16.06 -31.51 -6.15
N LEU A 280 14.94 -30.92 -6.59
CA LEU A 280 14.15 -29.94 -5.85
C LEU A 280 13.01 -30.54 -5.02
N GLY A 281 12.81 -31.85 -5.04
CA GLY A 281 11.71 -32.52 -4.33
C GLY A 281 11.67 -32.30 -2.81
N GLY A 282 12.80 -31.95 -2.19
CA GLY A 282 12.87 -31.59 -0.76
C GLY A 282 12.66 -30.10 -0.45
N ASN A 283 12.47 -29.26 -1.47
CA ASN A 283 12.32 -27.82 -1.28
C ASN A 283 10.93 -27.50 -0.72
N LYS A 284 10.90 -27.07 0.54
CA LYS A 284 9.65 -26.73 1.27
C LYS A 284 8.80 -25.66 0.58
N TRP A 285 9.42 -24.72 -0.13
CA TRP A 285 8.70 -23.66 -0.83
C TRP A 285 8.00 -24.18 -2.10
N LEU A 286 8.60 -25.17 -2.78
CA LEU A 286 8.04 -25.81 -3.98
C LEU A 286 7.06 -26.94 -3.65
N SER A 287 7.08 -27.49 -2.42
CA SER A 287 6.21 -28.60 -2.01
C SER A 287 4.76 -28.21 -1.71
N GLY A 288 4.40 -26.92 -1.80
CA GLY A 288 3.00 -26.46 -1.65
C GLY A 288 2.38 -26.63 -0.26
N ASN A 289 3.20 -26.87 0.78
CA ASN A 289 2.79 -27.00 2.19
C ASN A 289 2.92 -25.67 2.95
#